data_AF-A0A958ZL76-F1
#
_entry.id   AF-A0A958ZL76-F1
#
_cell.length_a   1.000
_cell.length_b   1.000
_cell.length_c   1.000
_cell.angle_alpha   90.00
_cell.angle_beta   90.00
_cell.angle_gamma   90.00
#
_symmetry.space_group_name_H-M   'P 1'
#
loop_
_entity.id
_entity.type
_entity.pdbx_description
1 polymer ?
#
loop_
_entity_poly.entity_id
_entity_poly.type
_entity_poly.pdbx_seq_one_letter_code
_entity_poly.pdbx_strand_id
1 'polypeptide(L)'
;MRDAYFTLIQTARRMGLMLLLLMACRLLFLAFNADRFSDIPLSVWTGALRIDLASLLVVFLPYHLFTLLAIWYSNQLLRWAQHLSFIAGAAISTALNCIDIAYYRFTLKRSTADLLELGGYSDDLWVLFPQFLLDYYPIAIIFLLFVSLVIVHEIALGRMSVSQPQLFNLQTILKKVALSIAYIATFVIAGRGGLQYSPLDVIDASKPAGASFTPL
;
A
#
# COMPACT_ATOMS: atom_id res chain seq x y z
N MET A 1 11.71 -11.74 -22.66
CA MET A 1 10.36 -12.15 -22.18
C MET A 1 10.36 -12.75 -20.77
N ARG A 2 11.22 -13.74 -20.46
CA ARG A 2 11.30 -14.34 -19.11
C ARG A 2 11.43 -13.30 -17.99
N ASP A 3 12.23 -12.25 -18.21
CA ASP A 3 12.47 -11.20 -17.23
C ASP A 3 11.25 -10.30 -16.96
N ALA A 4 10.39 -10.09 -17.97
CA ALA A 4 9.17 -9.30 -17.82
C ALA A 4 8.14 -10.06 -16.98
N TYR A 5 7.94 -11.36 -17.24
CA TYR A 5 7.10 -12.22 -16.41
C TYR A 5 7.61 -12.32 -14.97
N PHE A 6 8.92 -12.49 -14.80
CA PHE A 6 9.53 -12.54 -13.48
C PHE A 6 9.29 -11.24 -12.69
N THR A 7 9.47 -10.08 -13.33
CA THR A 7 9.17 -8.77 -12.73
C THR A 7 7.70 -8.67 -12.29
N LEU A 8 6.75 -9.14 -13.10
CA LEU A 8 5.33 -9.12 -12.74
C LEU A 8 4.99 -10.06 -11.59
N ILE A 9 5.58 -11.26 -11.55
CA ILE A 9 5.41 -12.21 -10.44
C ILE A 9 5.92 -11.60 -9.14
N GLN A 10 7.08 -10.92 -9.17
CA GLN A 10 7.61 -10.21 -8.01
C GLN A 10 6.68 -9.08 -7.56
N THR A 11 6.14 -8.30 -8.50
CA THR A 11 5.13 -7.28 -8.20
C THR A 11 3.89 -7.87 -7.53
N ALA A 12 3.36 -8.98 -8.06
CA ALA A 12 2.20 -9.63 -7.46
C ALA A 12 2.47 -10.11 -6.03
N ARG A 13 3.65 -10.68 -5.76
CA ARG A 13 4.06 -11.10 -4.41
C ARG A 13 4.19 -9.93 -3.44
N ARG A 14 4.80 -8.82 -3.89
CA ARG A 14 4.92 -7.57 -3.12
C ARG A 14 3.57 -6.97 -2.76
N MET A 15 2.67 -6.85 -3.74
CA MET A 15 1.32 -6.32 -3.50
C MET A 15 0.49 -7.26 -2.61
N GLY A 16 0.64 -8.57 -2.79
CA GLY A 16 0.00 -9.58 -1.93
C GLY A 16 0.45 -9.47 -0.48
N LEU A 17 1.76 -9.33 -0.22
CA LEU A 17 2.28 -9.09 1.13
C LEU A 17 1.69 -7.80 1.73
N MET A 18 1.71 -6.70 0.98
CA MET A 18 1.20 -5.43 1.50
C MET A 18 -0.28 -5.49 1.80
N LEU A 19 -1.08 -6.17 0.97
CA LEU A 19 -2.51 -6.38 1.25
C LEU A 19 -2.74 -7.18 2.54
N LEU A 20 -1.92 -8.21 2.80
CA LEU A 20 -1.98 -8.96 4.05
C LEU A 20 -1.62 -8.09 5.26
N LEU A 21 -0.59 -7.25 5.14
CA LEU A 21 -0.19 -6.33 6.21
C LEU A 21 -1.25 -5.26 6.48
N LEU A 22 -1.87 -4.69 5.44
CA LEU A 22 -2.98 -3.74 5.58
C LEU A 22 -4.18 -4.40 6.28
N MET A 23 -4.54 -5.62 5.90
CA MET A 23 -5.59 -6.38 6.59
C MET A 23 -5.22 -6.66 8.05
N ALA A 24 -3.96 -7.02 8.34
CA ALA A 24 -3.50 -7.22 9.70
C ALA A 24 -3.56 -5.92 10.53
N CYS A 25 -3.17 -4.79 9.96
CA CYS A 25 -3.34 -3.46 10.57
C CYS A 25 -4.81 -3.17 10.87
N ARG A 26 -5.75 -3.49 9.96
CA ARG A 26 -7.20 -3.32 10.20
C ARG A 26 -7.70 -4.19 11.34
N LEU A 27 -7.27 -5.45 11.40
CA LEU A 27 -7.65 -6.35 12.49
C LEU A 27 -7.11 -5.86 13.84
N LEU A 28 -5.87 -5.37 13.88
CA LEU A 28 -5.30 -4.74 15.07
C LEU A 28 -6.03 -3.45 15.44
N PHE A 29 -6.35 -2.60 14.46
CA PHE A 29 -7.16 -1.40 14.67
C PHE A 29 -8.50 -1.73 15.33
N LEU A 30 -9.19 -2.76 14.83
CA LEU A 30 -10.44 -3.24 15.40
C LEU A 30 -10.24 -3.79 16.81
N ALA A 31 -9.18 -4.57 17.05
CA ALA A 31 -8.90 -5.15 18.37
C ALA A 31 -8.62 -4.08 19.44
N PHE A 32 -7.91 -3.00 19.08
CA PHE A 32 -7.57 -1.91 19.99
C PHE A 32 -8.71 -0.91 20.22
N ASN A 33 -9.71 -0.89 19.34
CA ASN A 33 -10.85 0.03 19.39
C ASN A 33 -12.19 -0.71 19.37
N ALA A 34 -12.21 -1.95 19.86
CA ALA A 34 -13.37 -2.84 19.76
C ALA A 34 -14.61 -2.29 20.47
N ASP A 35 -14.42 -1.48 21.53
CA ASP A 35 -15.49 -0.79 22.26
C ASP A 35 -16.27 0.21 21.40
N ARG A 36 -15.72 0.60 20.24
CA ARG A 36 -16.31 1.60 19.34
C ARG A 36 -17.14 1.00 18.20
N PHE A 37 -17.06 -0.32 18.01
CA PHE A 37 -17.71 -0.99 16.88
C PHE A 37 -18.60 -2.14 17.37
N SER A 38 -19.85 -2.15 16.92
CA SER A 38 -20.81 -3.23 17.17
C SER A 38 -21.38 -3.74 15.85
N ASP A 39 -21.63 -5.04 15.76
CA ASP A 39 -22.34 -5.69 14.65
C ASP A 39 -21.80 -5.36 13.24
N ILE A 40 -20.49 -5.55 13.04
CA ILE A 40 -19.82 -5.24 11.77
C ILE A 40 -20.30 -6.18 10.65
N PRO A 41 -21.01 -5.68 9.63
CA PRO A 41 -21.52 -6.54 8.56
C PRO A 41 -20.39 -6.93 7.59
N LEU A 42 -20.56 -8.08 6.90
CA LEU A 42 -19.57 -8.60 5.96
C LEU A 42 -19.25 -7.62 4.80
N SER A 43 -20.21 -6.76 4.45
CA SER A 43 -20.05 -5.76 3.40
C SER A 43 -18.93 -4.76 3.69
N VAL A 44 -18.68 -4.40 4.96
CA VAL A 44 -17.56 -3.52 5.37
C VAL A 44 -16.23 -4.11 4.93
N TRP A 45 -16.00 -5.40 5.15
CA TRP A 45 -14.76 -6.08 4.77
C TRP A 45 -14.52 -6.06 3.26
N THR A 46 -15.58 -6.22 2.47
CA THR A 46 -15.46 -6.16 1.01
C THR A 46 -15.21 -4.75 0.50
N GLY A 47 -15.82 -3.72 1.12
CA GLY A 47 -15.56 -2.33 0.83
C GLY A 47 -14.14 -1.93 1.19
N ALA A 48 -13.70 -2.32 2.39
CA ALA A 48 -12.38 -2.01 2.92
C ALA A 48 -11.26 -2.68 2.09
N LEU A 49 -11.45 -3.93 1.65
CA LEU A 49 -10.53 -4.59 0.70
C LEU A 49 -10.42 -3.85 -0.64
N ARG A 50 -11.51 -3.27 -1.15
CA ARG A 50 -11.47 -2.48 -2.40
C ARG A 50 -10.68 -1.19 -2.20
N ILE A 51 -10.87 -0.53 -1.06
CA ILE A 51 -10.09 0.66 -0.71
C ILE A 51 -8.62 0.30 -0.57
N ASP A 52 -8.27 -0.78 0.14
CA ASP A 52 -6.87 -1.20 0.28
C ASP A 52 -6.20 -1.41 -1.07
N LEU A 53 -6.89 -2.08 -2.01
CA LEU A 53 -6.38 -2.28 -3.36
C LEU A 53 -6.14 -0.95 -4.09
N ALA A 54 -7.04 0.02 -3.96
CA ALA A 54 -6.85 1.35 -4.53
C ALA A 54 -5.68 2.10 -3.85
N SER A 55 -5.58 2.04 -2.52
CA SER A 55 -4.50 2.65 -1.74
C SER A 55 -3.14 2.06 -2.10
N LEU A 56 -3.03 0.75 -2.36
CA LEU A 56 -1.79 0.14 -2.83
C LEU A 56 -1.33 0.76 -4.15
N LEU A 57 -2.24 1.03 -5.08
CA LEU A 57 -1.85 1.63 -6.36
C LEU A 57 -1.39 3.07 -6.23
N VAL A 58 -2.04 3.84 -5.35
CA VAL A 58 -1.69 5.24 -5.11
C VAL A 58 -0.36 5.35 -4.37
N VAL A 59 -0.23 4.66 -3.22
CA VAL A 59 0.99 4.72 -2.39
C VAL A 59 2.20 4.15 -3.13
N PHE A 60 2.01 3.07 -3.88
CA PHE A 60 3.09 2.43 -4.64
C PHE A 60 3.15 2.91 -6.10
N LEU A 61 2.55 4.06 -6.43
CA LEU A 61 2.60 4.63 -7.79
C LEU A 61 4.05 4.74 -8.31
N PRO A 62 5.04 5.26 -7.55
CA PRO A 62 6.43 5.30 -8.03
C PRO A 62 6.99 3.92 -8.36
N TYR A 63 6.69 2.92 -7.52
CA TYR A 63 7.08 1.53 -7.76
C TYR A 63 6.45 0.97 -9.05
N HIS A 64 5.16 1.22 -9.28
CA HIS A 64 4.47 0.76 -10.48
C HIS A 64 5.01 1.41 -11.75
N LEU A 65 5.37 2.70 -11.71
CA LEU A 65 6.01 3.40 -12.83
C LEU A 65 7.37 2.81 -13.17
N PHE A 66 8.23 2.57 -12.17
CA PHE A 66 9.51 1.91 -12.40
C PHE A 66 9.36 0.47 -12.91
N THR A 67 8.34 -0.25 -12.44
CA THR A 67 8.01 -1.59 -12.95
C THR A 67 7.63 -1.55 -14.42
N LEU A 68 6.81 -0.59 -14.84
CA LEU A 68 6.42 -0.41 -16.24
C LEU A 68 7.63 -0.08 -17.12
N LEU A 69 8.49 0.83 -16.67
CA LEU A 69 9.76 1.14 -17.34
C LEU A 69 10.66 -0.09 -17.44
N ALA A 70 10.72 -0.92 -16.39
CA ALA A 70 11.57 -2.11 -16.33
C ALA A 70 11.16 -3.21 -17.34
N ILE A 71 9.92 -3.22 -17.82
CA ILE A 71 9.47 -4.11 -18.92
C ILE A 71 10.18 -3.75 -20.23
N TRP A 72 10.38 -2.45 -20.47
CA TRP A 72 10.99 -1.94 -21.69
C TRP A 72 12.50 -1.95 -21.63
N TYR A 73 13.05 -1.43 -20.54
CA TYR A 73 14.47 -1.27 -20.33
C TYR A 73 14.81 -1.53 -18.86
N SER A 74 15.81 -2.35 -18.58
CA SER A 74 16.22 -2.67 -17.22
C SER A 74 17.70 -2.41 -17.03
N ASN A 75 18.04 -1.52 -16.10
CA ASN A 75 19.40 -1.32 -15.63
C ASN A 75 19.43 -1.35 -14.10
N GLN A 76 20.63 -1.34 -13.53
CA GLN A 76 20.79 -1.45 -12.07
C GLN A 76 20.18 -0.26 -11.32
N LEU A 77 20.26 0.95 -11.87
CA LEU A 77 19.68 2.16 -11.27
C LEU A 77 18.15 2.06 -11.18
N LEU A 78 17.49 1.62 -12.25
CA LEU A 78 16.04 1.45 -12.28
C LEU A 78 15.56 0.37 -11.30
N ARG A 79 16.30 -0.74 -11.19
CA ARG A 79 15.97 -1.80 -10.22
C ARG A 79 16.17 -1.35 -8.78
N TRP A 80 17.20 -0.54 -8.54
CA TRP A 80 17.42 0.08 -7.24
C TRP A 80 16.31 1.09 -6.90
N ALA A 81 15.93 1.96 -7.83
CA ALA A 81 14.84 2.92 -7.66
C ALA A 81 13.48 2.22 -7.42
N GLN A 82 13.22 1.13 -8.16
CA GLN A 82 12.05 0.28 -7.95
C GLN A 82 12.07 -0.34 -6.54
N HIS A 83 13.20 -0.91 -6.10
CA HIS A 83 13.31 -1.49 -4.77
C HIS A 83 13.17 -0.45 -3.64
N LEU A 84 13.83 0.70 -3.79
CA LEU A 84 13.75 1.80 -2.83
C LEU A 84 12.33 2.34 -2.70
N SER A 85 11.66 2.59 -3.83
CA SER A 85 10.27 3.05 -3.83
C SER A 85 9.31 2.06 -3.19
N PHE A 86 9.54 0.74 -3.37
CA PHE A 86 8.76 -0.27 -2.66
C PHE A 86 8.98 -0.21 -1.15
N ILE A 87 10.24 -0.22 -0.68
CA ILE A 87 10.53 -0.20 0.76
C ILE A 87 10.01 1.10 1.41
N ALA A 88 10.23 2.24 0.76
CA ALA A 88 9.73 3.52 1.24
C ALA A 88 8.20 3.54 1.32
N GLY A 89 7.51 3.10 0.26
CA GLY A 89 6.05 3.00 0.25
C GLY A 89 5.52 2.04 1.32
N ALA A 90 6.17 0.89 1.51
CA ALA A 90 5.80 -0.08 2.54
C ALA A 90 5.98 0.48 3.95
N ALA A 91 7.10 1.16 4.23
CA ALA A 91 7.35 1.80 5.51
C ALA A 91 6.33 2.91 5.79
N ILE A 92 6.08 3.81 4.83
CA ILE A 92 5.11 4.90 4.97
C ILE A 92 3.69 4.35 5.19
N SER A 93 3.26 3.42 4.34
CA SER A 93 1.93 2.81 4.43
C SER A 93 1.71 2.12 5.78
N THR A 94 2.71 1.36 6.23
CA THR A 94 2.66 0.66 7.52
C THR A 94 2.66 1.66 8.68
N ALA A 95 3.48 2.72 8.62
CA ALA A 95 3.55 3.75 9.66
C ALA A 95 2.21 4.45 9.83
N LEU A 96 1.58 4.92 8.74
CA LEU A 96 0.28 5.60 8.79
C LEU A 96 -0.80 4.69 9.39
N ASN A 97 -0.86 3.42 8.95
CA ASN A 97 -1.81 2.47 9.48
C ASN A 97 -1.57 2.16 10.96
N CYS A 98 -0.30 2.09 11.42
CA CYS A 98 0.02 1.90 12.83
C CYS A 98 -0.34 3.13 13.68
N ILE A 99 -0.05 4.33 13.19
CA ILE A 99 -0.41 5.59 13.84
C ILE A 99 -1.93 5.64 14.04
N ASP A 100 -2.71 5.25 13.04
CA ASP A 100 -4.18 5.23 13.16
C ASP A 100 -4.70 4.34 14.29
N ILE A 101 -4.06 3.20 14.56
CA ILE A 101 -4.44 2.28 15.65
C ILE A 101 -4.42 3.02 16.99
N ALA A 102 -3.37 3.81 17.21
CA ALA A 102 -3.16 4.58 18.42
C ALA A 102 -4.02 5.84 18.45
N TYR A 103 -4.03 6.57 17.35
CA TYR A 103 -4.55 7.94 17.25
C TYR A 103 -6.07 8.00 17.27
N TYR A 104 -6.74 7.02 16.66
CA TYR A 104 -8.20 6.98 16.57
C TYR A 104 -8.88 6.99 17.94
N ARG A 105 -8.25 6.38 18.95
CA ARG A 105 -8.76 6.36 20.33
C ARG A 105 -9.00 7.76 20.89
N PHE A 106 -8.16 8.73 20.50
CA PHE A 106 -8.16 10.10 21.00
C PHE A 106 -9.02 11.04 20.17
N THR A 107 -8.99 10.89 18.84
CA THR A 107 -9.61 11.88 17.94
C THR A 107 -10.87 11.40 17.25
N LEU A 108 -11.18 10.10 17.34
CA LEU A 108 -12.28 9.46 16.61
C LEU A 108 -12.16 9.61 15.09
N LYS A 109 -10.96 9.95 14.59
CA LYS A 109 -10.66 10.18 13.18
C LYS A 109 -9.40 9.42 12.78
N ARG A 110 -9.42 8.89 11.56
CA ARG A 110 -8.22 8.35 10.90
C ARG A 110 -7.27 9.49 10.54
N SER A 111 -6.00 9.18 10.33
CA SER A 111 -5.02 10.17 9.90
C SER A 111 -5.34 10.65 8.48
N THR A 112 -5.64 11.95 8.37
CA THR A 112 -5.92 12.64 7.12
C THR A 112 -4.89 13.74 6.89
N ALA A 113 -4.92 14.35 5.70
CA ALA A 113 -4.07 15.48 5.36
C ALA A 113 -4.15 16.61 6.42
N ASP A 114 -5.34 16.85 6.99
CA ASP A 114 -5.56 17.84 8.05
C ASP A 114 -4.62 17.66 9.27
N LEU A 115 -4.29 16.41 9.63
CA LEU A 115 -3.36 16.15 10.74
C LEU A 115 -1.90 16.43 10.37
N LEU A 116 -1.53 16.16 9.11
CA LEU A 116 -0.21 16.50 8.59
C LEU A 116 -0.04 18.02 8.49
N GLU A 117 -1.10 18.74 8.14
CA GLU A 117 -1.14 20.20 8.16
C GLU A 117 -1.07 20.77 9.58
N LEU A 118 -1.80 20.16 10.54
CA LEU A 118 -1.72 20.56 11.96
C LEU A 118 -0.29 20.37 12.51
N GLY A 119 0.36 19.25 12.18
CA GLY A 119 1.74 18.96 12.56
C GLY A 119 2.76 19.86 11.86
N GLY A 120 2.45 20.34 10.65
CA GLY A 120 3.30 21.30 9.93
C GLY A 120 3.29 22.70 10.53
N TYR A 121 2.20 23.09 11.21
CA TYR A 121 2.02 24.43 11.78
C TYR A 121 2.22 24.52 13.30
N SER A 122 2.13 23.41 14.04
CA SER A 122 2.26 23.40 15.50
C SER A 122 3.52 22.66 15.96
N ASP A 123 4.45 23.38 16.59
CA ASP A 123 5.63 22.78 17.24
C ASP A 123 5.23 21.82 18.37
N ASP A 124 4.08 22.05 19.00
CA ASP A 124 3.55 21.21 20.10
C ASP A 124 3.32 19.76 19.67
N LEU A 125 2.86 19.50 18.44
CA LEU A 125 2.66 18.12 17.98
C LEU A 125 3.97 17.34 17.86
N TRP A 126 5.05 17.98 17.41
CA TRP A 126 6.37 17.34 17.33
C TRP A 126 7.00 17.11 18.70
N VAL A 127 6.66 17.93 19.70
CA VAL A 127 7.08 17.72 21.10
C VAL A 127 6.30 16.57 21.76
N LEU A 128 5.00 16.44 21.46
CA LEU A 128 4.15 15.38 22.02
C LEU A 128 4.33 14.01 21.33
N PHE A 129 4.71 13.98 20.06
CA PHE A 129 4.80 12.73 19.29
C PHE A 129 5.80 11.69 19.86
N PRO A 130 7.00 12.07 20.32
CA PRO A 130 7.92 11.13 20.96
C PRO A 130 7.34 10.52 22.25
N GLN A 131 6.68 11.33 23.08
CA GLN A 131 6.02 10.86 24.30
C GLN A 131 4.89 9.88 23.96
N PHE A 132 4.11 10.19 22.93
CA PHE A 132 3.08 9.30 22.42
C PHE A 132 3.63 7.93 21.96
N LEU A 133 4.78 7.91 21.29
CA LEU A 133 5.44 6.65 20.90
C LEU A 133 5.91 5.83 22.10
N LEU A 134 6.34 6.48 23.20
CA LEU A 134 6.70 5.79 24.44
C LEU A 134 5.46 5.21 25.14
N ASP A 135 4.38 5.97 25.20
CA ASP A 135 3.13 5.54 25.81
C ASP A 135 2.44 4.42 25.00
N TYR A 136 2.64 4.41 23.67
CA TYR A 136 2.13 3.40 22.73
C TYR A 136 3.24 2.52 22.14
N TYR A 137 4.24 2.16 22.96
CA TYR A 137 5.34 1.29 22.52
C TYR A 137 4.89 -0.05 21.88
N PRO A 138 3.74 -0.69 22.23
CA PRO A 138 3.32 -1.91 21.53
C PRO A 138 3.05 -1.69 20.05
N ILE A 139 2.58 -0.50 19.67
CA ILE A 139 2.29 -0.13 18.27
C ILE A 139 3.60 0.14 17.52
N ALA A 140 4.59 0.75 18.18
CA ALA A 140 5.93 0.88 17.62
C ALA A 140 6.58 -0.51 17.38
N ILE A 141 6.38 -1.47 18.29
CA ILE A 141 6.85 -2.85 18.11
C ILE A 141 6.16 -3.53 16.91
N ILE A 142 4.84 -3.36 16.75
CA ILE A 142 4.09 -3.87 15.60
C ILE A 142 4.61 -3.27 14.29
N PHE A 143 4.86 -1.96 14.27
CA PHE A 143 5.44 -1.29 13.11
C PHE A 143 6.80 -1.90 12.74
N LEU A 144 7.70 -2.04 13.71
CA LEU A 144 9.02 -2.65 13.50
C LEU A 144 8.92 -4.10 13.02
N LEU A 145 7.98 -4.88 13.58
CA LEU A 145 7.70 -6.24 13.14
C LEU A 145 7.26 -6.26 11.67
N PHE A 146 6.29 -5.44 11.27
CA PHE A 146 5.79 -5.42 9.89
C PHE A 146 6.85 -4.96 8.90
N VAL A 147 7.63 -3.92 9.24
CA VAL A 147 8.77 -3.49 8.41
C VAL A 147 9.81 -4.61 8.29
N SER A 148 10.11 -5.32 9.39
CA SER A 148 11.04 -6.46 9.35
C SER A 148 10.54 -7.58 8.44
N LEU A 149 9.23 -7.88 8.42
CA LEU A 149 8.63 -8.86 7.53
C LEU A 149 8.79 -8.45 6.05
N VAL A 150 8.59 -7.17 5.74
CA VAL A 150 8.83 -6.63 4.38
C VAL A 150 10.30 -6.80 3.98
N ILE A 151 11.25 -6.48 4.87
CA ILE A 151 12.68 -6.62 4.59
C ILE A 151 13.06 -8.09 4.39
N VAL A 152 12.61 -8.99 5.26
CA VAL A 152 12.86 -10.44 5.14
C VAL A 152 12.28 -10.98 3.83
N HIS A 153 11.07 -10.55 3.48
CA HIS A 153 10.44 -10.94 2.21
C HIS A 153 11.23 -10.46 0.99
N GLU A 154 11.74 -9.22 0.99
CA GLU A 154 12.59 -8.72 -0.11
C GLU A 154 13.92 -9.46 -0.20
N ILE A 155 14.54 -9.81 0.94
CA ILE A 155 15.75 -10.63 0.96
C ILE A 155 15.46 -12.02 0.37
N ALA A 156 14.33 -12.64 0.74
CA ALA A 156 13.93 -13.96 0.26
C ALA A 156 13.55 -13.97 -1.24
N LEU A 157 12.96 -12.88 -1.74
CA LEU A 157 12.68 -12.70 -3.17
C LEU A 157 13.95 -12.62 -4.02
N GLY A 158 15.06 -12.21 -3.41
CA GLY A 158 16.34 -12.03 -4.06
C GLY A 158 16.40 -10.79 -4.96
N ARG A 159 17.61 -10.48 -5.41
CA ARG A 159 17.82 -9.33 -6.29
C ARG A 159 17.15 -9.57 -7.63
N MET A 160 16.47 -8.55 -8.09
CA MET A 160 15.86 -8.56 -9.39
C MET A 160 16.98 -8.55 -10.48
N SER A 161 17.09 -9.62 -11.28
CA SER A 161 18.13 -9.77 -12.34
C SER A 161 18.05 -8.75 -13.47
N VAL A 162 19.10 -7.94 -13.68
CA VAL A 162 19.21 -7.01 -14.82
C VAL A 162 19.17 -7.79 -16.13
N SER A 163 18.23 -7.44 -17.02
CA SER A 163 18.10 -8.11 -18.31
C SER A 163 19.16 -7.58 -19.27
N GLN A 164 19.82 -8.46 -20.01
CA GLN A 164 20.70 -8.05 -21.10
C GLN A 164 19.85 -7.50 -22.27
N PRO A 165 20.37 -6.53 -23.04
CA PRO A 165 19.65 -5.98 -24.19
C PRO A 165 19.30 -7.09 -25.17
N GLN A 166 18.01 -7.41 -25.28
CA GLN A 166 17.52 -8.38 -26.26
C GLN A 166 17.48 -7.74 -27.64
N LEU A 167 17.87 -8.49 -28.67
CA LEU A 167 17.76 -8.04 -30.07
C LEU A 167 16.31 -7.63 -30.40
N PHE A 168 16.17 -6.55 -31.17
CA PHE A 168 14.87 -5.99 -31.58
C PHE A 168 14.16 -6.94 -32.56
N ASN A 169 13.31 -7.81 -32.02
CA ASN A 169 12.38 -8.63 -32.80
C ASN A 169 10.96 -8.09 -32.62
N LEU A 170 10.22 -7.90 -33.72
CA LEU A 170 8.83 -7.42 -33.74
C LEU A 170 7.92 -8.23 -32.81
N GLN A 171 8.08 -9.56 -32.77
CA GLN A 171 7.31 -10.41 -31.86
C GLN A 171 7.57 -10.10 -30.39
N THR A 172 8.81 -9.77 -30.02
CA THR A 172 9.17 -9.38 -28.65
C THR A 172 8.58 -8.02 -28.31
N ILE A 173 8.58 -7.08 -29.24
CA ILE A 173 7.99 -5.75 -29.06
C ILE A 173 6.48 -5.86 -28.85
N LEU A 174 5.77 -6.58 -29.74
CA LEU A 174 4.32 -6.77 -29.62
C LEU A 174 3.92 -7.39 -28.28
N LYS A 175 4.69 -8.37 -27.79
CA LYS A 175 4.46 -8.97 -26.47
C LYS A 175 4.68 -7.97 -25.32
N LYS A 176 5.71 -7.11 -25.39
CA LYS A 176 5.95 -6.06 -24.39
C LYS A 176 4.85 -4.98 -24.40
N VAL A 177 4.35 -4.61 -25.58
CA VAL A 177 3.21 -3.70 -25.73
C VAL A 177 1.97 -4.31 -25.07
N ALA A 178 1.61 -5.54 -25.45
CA ALA A 178 0.45 -6.23 -24.89
C ALA A 178 0.54 -6.34 -23.36
N LEU A 179 1.72 -6.67 -22.83
CA LEU A 179 1.96 -6.76 -21.39
C LEU A 179 1.82 -5.40 -20.69
N SER A 180 2.34 -4.33 -21.29
CA SER A 180 2.24 -2.97 -20.75
C SER A 180 0.79 -2.50 -20.71
N ILE A 181 0.03 -2.76 -21.79
CA ILE A 181 -1.41 -2.45 -21.85
C ILE A 181 -2.17 -3.24 -20.76
N ALA A 182 -1.91 -4.54 -20.62
CA ALA A 182 -2.56 -5.36 -19.59
C ALA A 182 -2.23 -4.86 -18.17
N TYR A 183 -0.98 -4.47 -17.93
CA TYR A 183 -0.55 -3.92 -16.64
C TYR A 183 -1.21 -2.58 -16.32
N ILE A 184 -1.25 -1.67 -17.29
CA ILE A 184 -1.93 -0.36 -17.15
C ILE A 184 -3.44 -0.56 -16.96
N ALA A 185 -4.07 -1.47 -17.71
CA ALA A 185 -5.48 -1.77 -17.55
C ALA A 185 -5.81 -2.28 -16.14
N THR A 186 -4.96 -3.16 -15.59
CA THR A 186 -5.09 -3.63 -14.21
C THR A 186 -4.99 -2.47 -13.22
N PHE A 187 -4.02 -1.57 -13.42
CA PHE A 187 -3.83 -0.37 -12.60
C PHE A 187 -5.06 0.56 -12.65
N VAL A 188 -5.61 0.81 -13.84
CA VAL A 188 -6.79 1.68 -14.00
C VAL A 188 -8.04 1.07 -13.37
N ILE A 189 -8.29 -0.22 -13.58
CA ILE A 189 -9.48 -0.90 -13.04
C ILE A 189 -9.39 -0.99 -11.52
N ALA A 190 -8.24 -1.42 -10.96
CA ALA A 190 -8.08 -1.51 -9.52
C ALA A 190 -7.97 -0.13 -8.86
N GLY A 191 -7.42 0.89 -9.53
CA GLY A 191 -7.31 2.26 -9.01
C GLY A 191 -8.66 2.96 -8.94
N ARG A 192 -9.58 2.61 -9.85
CA ARG A 192 -11.00 2.98 -9.77
C ARG A 192 -11.82 2.02 -8.90
N GLY A 193 -11.16 1.07 -8.21
CA GLY A 193 -11.72 -0.05 -7.45
C GLY A 193 -12.90 -0.76 -8.10
N GLY A 194 -12.78 -0.97 -9.41
CA GLY A 194 -13.71 -1.73 -10.22
C GLY A 194 -14.17 -0.96 -11.46
N LEU A 195 -15.30 -1.41 -12.01
CA LEU A 195 -15.93 -0.82 -13.20
C LEU A 195 -16.98 0.24 -12.83
N GLN A 196 -16.82 0.89 -11.68
CA GLN A 196 -17.78 1.84 -11.17
C GLN A 196 -17.69 3.21 -11.89
N TYR A 197 -18.84 3.88 -11.99
CA TYR A 197 -18.98 5.15 -12.69
C TYR A 197 -18.25 6.31 -12.00
N SER A 198 -18.15 6.30 -10.66
CA SER A 198 -17.48 7.34 -9.86
C SER A 198 -16.12 6.86 -9.32
N PRO A 199 -15.14 7.77 -9.10
CA PRO A 199 -13.91 7.44 -8.39
C PRO A 199 -14.21 6.91 -6.99
N LEU A 200 -13.40 5.99 -6.45
CA LEU A 200 -13.56 5.60 -5.05
C LEU A 200 -13.20 6.74 -4.14
N ASP A 201 -14.08 6.97 -3.18
CA ASP A 201 -13.82 7.79 -2.00
C ASP A 201 -13.80 6.90 -0.75
N VAL A 202 -13.18 7.39 0.33
CA VAL A 202 -13.08 6.69 1.62
C VAL A 202 -14.47 6.36 2.17
N ILE A 203 -15.45 7.22 1.91
CA ILE A 203 -16.84 7.02 2.32
C ILE A 203 -17.53 5.85 1.58
N ASP A 204 -16.99 5.42 0.44
CA ASP A 204 -17.58 4.34 -0.36
C ASP A 204 -17.45 2.97 0.32
N ALA A 205 -16.46 2.76 1.19
CA ALA A 205 -16.33 1.51 1.94
C ALA A 205 -17.48 1.29 2.92
N SER A 206 -18.04 2.37 3.47
CA SER A 206 -19.08 2.30 4.49
C SER A 206 -20.49 2.50 3.94
N LYS A 207 -20.65 2.92 2.67
CA LYS A 207 -21.96 3.07 2.01
C LYS A 207 -22.92 1.89 2.23
N PRO A 208 -22.49 0.60 2.19
CA PRO A 208 -23.39 -0.53 2.41
C PRO A 208 -23.77 -0.77 3.88
N ALA A 209 -23.06 -0.18 4.84
CA ALA A 209 -23.14 -0.53 6.26
C ALA A 209 -23.46 0.66 7.20
N GLY A 210 -23.27 1.89 6.74
CA GLY A 210 -23.46 3.12 7.51
C GLY A 210 -22.15 3.82 7.87
N ALA A 211 -22.21 5.15 7.99
CA ALA A 211 -21.05 6.02 8.16
C ALA A 211 -20.21 5.75 9.43
N SER A 212 -20.76 5.07 10.43
CA SER A 212 -20.05 4.64 11.64
C SER A 212 -18.89 3.68 11.36
N PHE A 213 -18.95 2.93 10.24
CA PHE A 213 -17.90 1.97 9.85
C PHE A 213 -16.87 2.55 8.89
N THR A 214 -16.97 3.83 8.52
CA THR A 214 -15.99 4.50 7.64
C THR A 214 -14.53 4.41 8.11
N PRO A 215 -14.23 4.36 9.43
CA PRO A 215 -12.86 4.16 9.90
C PRO A 215 -12.31 2.74 9.71
N LEU A 216 -13.09 1.76 9.27
CA LEU A 216 -12.67 0.36 9.09
C LEU A 216 -12.17 0.09 7.66
#